data_AF-A0A7M7NFZ2-F1
#
_entry.id   AF-A0A7M7NFZ2-F1
#
_cell.length_a   1.000
_cell.length_b   1.000
_cell.length_c   1.000
_cell.angle_alpha   90.00
_cell.angle_beta   90.00
_cell.angle_gamma   90.00
#
_symmetry.space_group_name_H-M   'P 1'
#
loop_
_entity.id
_entity.type
_entity.pdbx_description
1 polymer ?
#
loop_
_entity_poly.entity_id
_entity_poly.type
_entity_poly.pdbx_seq_one_letter_code
_entity_poly.pdbx_strand_id
1 'polypeptide(L)'
;MVILDHAYHGHTSSVIDISPYKFAKPTMDGKKEWIHVAPVPDTYRGKYRDVAVAGVKYANEVKKVIKRAEANGRKIGGFILESMQSCGGQIIYPPGYMREAFSHVKEAGGLTICDEVQVGFGRVGTHFWAFQTQGDDIVPDIVTMGKPMGNGHPIAAVITTKEIADSLGRGKHQYFNTYGGNPVSCAIGMAVLDVIRDDKLQEHATRTGNLLMNKVRDLAKKYPLIGDVRGWGMFLGIELVQDRSTKMPATAEAEYTIKRLREMHILFSSEGPFENILKFKPPMVFDEGNVNDLIKALTVIFSELKKKGPLKIPSNHFLNQPIWQARMKGLDIEEDEENGSKNEGRGGGGVKRKASVGTPETSSSGVESPLVLSDDETENTSMMDRKKKMKLTVEKEEEEEEIDQNEMD
;
A
#
# COMPACT_ATOMS: atom_id res chain seq x y z
N MET A 1 2.97 -6.48 -17.00
CA MET A 1 3.13 -5.59 -15.83
C MET A 1 4.24 -6.17 -14.98
N VAL A 2 5.24 -5.37 -14.62
CA VAL A 2 6.20 -5.75 -13.58
C VAL A 2 5.61 -5.38 -12.23
N ILE A 3 5.79 -6.25 -11.23
CA ILE A 3 5.34 -6.06 -9.85
C ILE A 3 6.40 -6.56 -8.88
N LEU A 4 6.28 -6.20 -7.61
CA LEU A 4 7.17 -6.74 -6.56
C LEU A 4 6.55 -7.95 -5.88
N ASP A 5 7.41 -8.91 -5.51
CA ASP A 5 6.99 -9.98 -4.62
C ASP A 5 6.40 -9.41 -3.32
N HIS A 6 5.45 -10.14 -2.74
CA HIS A 6 4.70 -9.79 -1.54
C HIS A 6 3.86 -8.49 -1.65
N ALA A 7 3.73 -7.89 -2.85
CA ALA A 7 2.90 -6.71 -3.06
C ALA A 7 1.41 -7.01 -2.87
N TYR A 8 0.66 -6.00 -2.43
CA TYR A 8 -0.80 -6.03 -2.35
C TYR A 8 -1.42 -4.70 -2.79
N HIS A 9 -2.13 -4.72 -3.92
CA HIS A 9 -2.73 -3.52 -4.51
C HIS A 9 -4.26 -3.45 -4.35
N GLY A 10 -4.91 -4.49 -3.81
CA GLY A 10 -6.37 -4.52 -3.64
C GLY A 10 -7.01 -5.88 -3.89
N HIS A 11 -8.31 -5.89 -4.17
CA HIS A 11 -9.12 -7.12 -4.18
C HIS A 11 -10.09 -7.27 -5.36
N THR A 12 -10.08 -6.35 -6.33
CA THR A 12 -10.80 -6.55 -7.60
C THR A 12 -10.01 -7.51 -8.49
N SER A 13 -10.67 -8.16 -9.46
CA SER A 13 -10.08 -9.26 -10.23
C SER A 13 -8.71 -8.92 -10.86
N SER A 14 -8.63 -7.80 -11.58
CA SER A 14 -7.37 -7.36 -12.21
C SER A 14 -6.29 -6.95 -11.21
N VAL A 15 -6.69 -6.51 -10.02
CA VAL A 15 -5.77 -6.06 -8.97
C VAL A 15 -5.24 -7.26 -8.16
N ILE A 16 -6.03 -8.34 -8.04
CA ILE A 16 -5.55 -9.61 -7.50
C ILE A 16 -4.43 -10.17 -8.39
N ASP A 17 -4.56 -10.10 -9.72
CA ASP A 17 -3.52 -10.59 -10.65
C ASP A 17 -2.15 -9.91 -10.46
N ILE A 18 -2.14 -8.65 -10.00
CA ILE A 18 -0.91 -7.88 -9.70
C ILE A 18 -0.50 -7.94 -8.21
N SER A 19 -1.12 -8.80 -7.39
CA SER A 19 -0.88 -8.86 -5.94
C SER A 19 -0.35 -10.24 -5.50
N PRO A 20 0.98 -10.50 -5.51
CA PRO A 20 1.54 -11.80 -5.17
C PRO A 20 1.22 -12.25 -3.76
N TYR A 21 1.03 -11.29 -2.82
CA TYR A 21 0.56 -11.58 -1.46
C TYR A 21 -0.77 -12.35 -1.42
N LYS A 22 -1.58 -12.25 -2.48
CA LYS A 22 -2.83 -13.01 -2.65
C LYS A 22 -2.67 -14.16 -3.62
N PHE A 23 -2.24 -13.93 -4.85
CA PHE A 23 -2.29 -14.99 -5.88
C PHE A 23 -1.28 -16.12 -5.63
N ALA A 24 -0.22 -15.91 -4.84
CA ALA A 24 0.72 -16.96 -4.48
C ALA A 24 0.19 -17.90 -3.38
N LYS A 25 -1.05 -17.67 -2.89
CA LYS A 25 -1.70 -18.59 -1.97
C LYS A 25 -2.21 -19.81 -2.74
N PRO A 26 -2.14 -21.04 -2.17
CA PRO A 26 -2.55 -22.27 -2.85
C PRO A 26 -4.01 -22.30 -3.35
N THR A 27 -4.86 -21.40 -2.87
CA THR A 27 -6.30 -21.33 -3.17
C THR A 27 -6.64 -20.43 -4.37
N MET A 28 -5.66 -19.82 -5.02
CA MET A 28 -5.86 -18.84 -6.10
C MET A 28 -5.41 -19.37 -7.45
N ASP A 29 -5.86 -18.75 -8.54
CA ASP A 29 -5.54 -19.11 -9.94
C ASP A 29 -4.06 -18.91 -10.34
N GLY A 30 -3.18 -18.61 -9.38
CA GLY A 30 -1.75 -18.39 -9.61
C GLY A 30 -1.42 -17.13 -10.40
N LYS A 31 -0.15 -17.03 -10.79
CA LYS A 31 0.40 -15.90 -11.57
C LYS A 31 -0.06 -15.97 -13.03
N LYS A 32 -0.56 -14.87 -13.59
CA LYS A 32 -0.87 -14.76 -15.03
C LYS A 32 0.41 -14.57 -15.86
N GLU A 33 0.43 -15.04 -17.11
CA GLU A 33 1.61 -14.92 -18.00
C GLU A 33 2.09 -13.49 -18.26
N TRP A 34 1.18 -12.51 -18.19
CA TRP A 34 1.48 -11.09 -18.41
C TRP A 34 1.98 -10.37 -17.16
N ILE A 35 2.12 -11.10 -16.05
CA ILE A 35 2.64 -10.64 -14.77
C ILE A 35 4.09 -11.11 -14.62
N HIS A 36 4.97 -10.16 -14.29
CA HIS A 36 6.37 -10.42 -14.07
C HIS A 36 6.76 -9.96 -12.67
N VAL A 37 7.21 -10.88 -11.82
CA VAL A 37 7.50 -10.60 -10.40
C VAL A 37 8.99 -10.35 -10.22
N ALA A 38 9.34 -9.16 -9.73
CA ALA A 38 10.67 -8.81 -9.27
C ALA A 38 10.80 -9.08 -7.76
N PRO A 39 11.99 -9.46 -7.25
CA PRO A 39 12.18 -9.68 -5.83
C PRO A 39 11.95 -8.39 -5.04
N VAL A 40 11.33 -8.52 -3.86
CA VAL A 40 11.15 -7.41 -2.93
C VAL A 40 12.52 -6.86 -2.48
N PRO A 41 12.74 -5.54 -2.52
CA PRO A 41 13.99 -4.91 -2.09
C PRO A 41 14.09 -4.79 -0.57
N ASP A 42 14.01 -5.94 0.12
CA ASP A 42 14.13 -6.06 1.58
C ASP A 42 15.60 -6.23 2.00
N THR A 43 16.16 -5.21 2.65
CA THR A 43 17.54 -5.25 3.15
C THR A 43 17.71 -6.04 4.46
N TYR A 44 16.63 -6.44 5.13
CA TYR A 44 16.70 -7.27 6.32
C TYR A 44 16.75 -8.76 5.97
N ARG A 45 15.79 -9.30 5.22
CA ARG A 45 15.75 -10.74 4.88
C ARG A 45 16.09 -11.06 3.44
N GLY A 46 15.83 -10.12 2.54
CA GLY A 46 15.90 -10.35 1.11
C GLY A 46 17.31 -10.67 0.59
N LYS A 47 17.36 -10.91 -0.72
CA LYS A 47 18.53 -11.31 -1.51
C LYS A 47 19.75 -10.40 -1.33
N TYR A 48 19.55 -9.08 -1.18
CA TYR A 48 20.64 -8.11 -1.03
C TYR A 48 20.45 -7.28 0.24
N ARG A 49 21.36 -7.44 1.20
CA ARG A 49 21.23 -6.87 2.55
C ARG A 49 22.14 -5.69 2.84
N ASP A 50 23.18 -5.51 2.05
CA ASP A 50 24.07 -4.36 2.15
C ASP A 50 23.39 -3.13 1.55
N VAL A 51 22.87 -2.27 2.42
CA VAL A 51 22.10 -1.06 2.07
C VAL A 51 22.85 -0.16 1.08
N ALA A 52 24.17 -0.09 1.15
CA ALA A 52 24.98 0.79 0.30
C ALA A 52 24.88 0.43 -1.19
N VAL A 53 24.62 -0.84 -1.50
CA VAL A 53 24.56 -1.35 -2.88
C VAL A 53 23.24 -2.04 -3.22
N ALA A 54 22.38 -2.29 -2.22
CA ALA A 54 21.14 -3.04 -2.39
C ALA A 54 20.20 -2.39 -3.39
N GLY A 55 20.07 -1.06 -3.40
CA GLY A 55 19.17 -0.35 -4.32
C GLY A 55 19.47 -0.64 -5.78
N VAL A 56 20.72 -0.45 -6.19
CA VAL A 56 21.18 -0.75 -7.56
C VAL A 56 21.04 -2.25 -7.87
N LYS A 57 21.37 -3.14 -6.92
CA LYS A 57 21.26 -4.59 -7.13
C LYS A 57 19.81 -5.03 -7.35
N TYR A 58 18.87 -4.54 -6.56
CA TYR A 58 17.45 -4.84 -6.72
C TYR A 58 16.86 -4.21 -7.99
N ALA A 59 17.24 -2.99 -8.34
CA ALA A 59 16.82 -2.38 -9.60
C ALA A 59 17.31 -3.21 -10.82
N ASN A 60 18.51 -3.78 -10.75
CA ASN A 60 19.00 -4.70 -11.78
C ASN A 60 18.19 -6.01 -11.86
N GLU A 61 17.55 -6.46 -10.78
CA GLU A 61 16.61 -7.59 -10.87
C GLU A 61 15.35 -7.21 -11.66
N VAL A 62 14.84 -5.98 -11.49
CA VAL A 62 13.76 -5.44 -12.36
C VAL A 62 14.20 -5.46 -13.83
N LYS A 63 15.43 -5.01 -14.12
CA LYS A 63 16.00 -5.06 -15.48
C LYS A 63 16.08 -6.48 -16.04
N LYS A 64 16.48 -7.47 -15.22
CA LYS A 64 16.53 -8.88 -15.64
C LYS A 64 15.13 -9.40 -15.98
N VAL A 65 14.13 -9.06 -15.16
CA VAL A 65 12.73 -9.43 -15.39
C VAL A 65 12.21 -8.83 -16.70
N ILE A 66 12.50 -7.54 -16.96
CA ILE A 66 12.18 -6.85 -18.22
C ILE A 66 12.80 -7.58 -19.41
N LYS A 67 14.12 -7.82 -19.38
CA LYS A 67 14.83 -8.50 -20.46
C LYS A 67 14.31 -9.90 -20.74
N ARG A 68 13.91 -10.64 -19.69
CA ARG A 68 13.30 -11.97 -19.84
C ARG A 68 11.94 -11.88 -20.57
N ALA A 69 11.11 -10.90 -20.22
CA ALA A 69 9.85 -10.69 -20.90
C ALA A 69 10.06 -10.33 -22.39
N GLU A 70 11.00 -9.44 -22.68
CA GLU A 70 11.36 -9.05 -24.06
C GLU A 70 11.93 -10.21 -24.88
N ALA A 71 12.81 -11.02 -24.29
CA ALA A 71 13.34 -12.24 -24.93
C ALA A 71 12.23 -13.24 -25.29
N ASN A 72 11.14 -13.25 -24.52
CA ASN A 72 9.94 -14.05 -24.79
C ASN A 72 8.93 -13.32 -25.71
N GLY A 73 9.36 -12.28 -26.44
CA GLY A 73 8.53 -11.54 -27.40
C GLY A 73 7.45 -10.66 -26.77
N ARG A 74 7.55 -10.36 -25.47
CA ARG A 74 6.57 -9.54 -24.74
C ARG A 74 7.04 -8.09 -24.62
N LYS A 75 6.10 -7.18 -24.36
CA LYS A 75 6.37 -5.78 -24.04
C LYS A 75 5.98 -5.45 -22.60
N ILE A 76 6.68 -4.49 -22.01
CA ILE A 76 6.39 -4.01 -20.65
C ILE A 76 5.38 -2.86 -20.73
N GLY A 77 4.17 -3.08 -20.21
CA GLY A 77 3.18 -2.00 -20.08
C GLY A 77 3.46 -1.04 -18.92
N GLY A 78 4.18 -1.50 -17.90
CA GLY A 78 4.57 -0.69 -16.75
C GLY A 78 5.09 -1.50 -15.57
N PHE A 79 5.43 -0.77 -14.51
CA PHE A 79 5.88 -1.26 -13.22
C PHE A 79 5.09 -0.56 -12.12
N ILE A 80 4.40 -1.34 -11.29
CA ILE A 80 3.67 -0.86 -10.12
C ILE A 80 4.33 -1.37 -8.83
N LEU A 81 4.44 -0.47 -7.87
CA LEU A 81 4.92 -0.75 -6.52
C LEU A 81 4.14 0.06 -5.49
N GLU A 82 4.03 -0.45 -4.27
CA GLU A 82 3.73 0.38 -3.11
C GLU A 82 4.97 1.23 -2.83
N SER A 83 4.85 2.54 -2.59
CA SER A 83 6.04 3.38 -2.30
C SER A 83 6.82 2.88 -1.06
N MET A 84 6.11 2.23 -0.14
CA MET A 84 6.65 1.36 0.91
C MET A 84 5.66 0.21 1.09
N GLN A 85 6.09 -1.05 1.02
CA GLN A 85 5.15 -2.17 1.11
C GLN A 85 4.57 -2.31 2.52
N SER A 86 3.24 -2.32 2.64
CA SER A 86 2.56 -2.64 3.90
C SER A 86 2.59 -4.15 4.11
N CYS A 87 1.77 -4.90 3.36
CA CYS A 87 1.57 -6.34 3.58
C CYS A 87 2.86 -7.17 3.45
N GLY A 88 3.81 -6.71 2.64
CA GLY A 88 5.15 -7.28 2.53
C GLY A 88 5.99 -7.20 3.81
N GLY A 89 5.56 -6.39 4.79
CA GLY A 89 6.19 -6.28 6.10
C GLY A 89 6.84 -4.94 6.37
N GLN A 90 6.17 -3.83 6.04
CA GLN A 90 6.66 -2.46 6.29
C GLN A 90 8.03 -2.19 5.63
N ILE A 91 8.16 -2.57 4.36
CA ILE A 91 9.44 -2.58 3.65
C ILE A 91 9.78 -1.17 3.15
N ILE A 92 10.97 -0.70 3.54
CA ILE A 92 11.55 0.57 3.10
C ILE A 92 12.60 0.26 2.04
N TYR A 93 12.50 0.91 0.90
CA TYR A 93 13.40 0.64 -0.21
C TYR A 93 14.78 1.28 0.01
N PRO A 94 15.87 0.54 -0.26
CA PRO A 94 17.21 1.07 -0.15
C PRO A 94 17.42 2.24 -1.12
N PRO A 95 18.27 3.22 -0.76
CA PRO A 95 18.50 4.41 -1.59
C PRO A 95 18.85 4.08 -3.04
N GLY A 96 18.31 4.88 -3.97
CA GLY A 96 18.55 4.73 -5.41
C GLY A 96 17.75 3.63 -6.10
N TYR A 97 17.05 2.76 -5.36
CA TYR A 97 16.25 1.69 -5.95
C TYR A 97 15.21 2.21 -6.95
N MET A 98 14.37 3.15 -6.52
CA MET A 98 13.25 3.63 -7.34
C MET A 98 13.75 4.37 -8.60
N ARG A 99 14.82 5.18 -8.46
CA ARG A 99 15.47 5.89 -9.57
C ARG A 99 15.90 4.94 -10.69
N GLU A 100 16.70 3.94 -10.32
CA GLU A 100 17.27 2.99 -11.27
C GLU A 100 16.19 2.07 -11.87
N ALA A 101 15.26 1.59 -11.04
CA ALA A 101 14.15 0.75 -11.51
C ALA A 101 13.25 1.51 -12.51
N PHE A 102 12.96 2.78 -12.24
CA PHE A 102 12.16 3.62 -13.13
C PHE A 102 12.87 3.90 -14.44
N SER A 103 14.19 4.14 -14.42
CA SER A 103 14.98 4.28 -15.65
C SER A 103 14.83 3.04 -16.53
N HIS A 104 15.03 1.84 -15.96
CA HIS A 104 14.93 0.59 -16.71
C HIS A 104 13.53 0.33 -17.29
N VAL A 105 12.48 0.69 -16.55
CA VAL A 105 11.08 0.55 -17.01
C VAL A 105 10.79 1.52 -18.15
N LYS A 106 11.23 2.78 -18.03
CA LYS A 106 11.06 3.81 -19.06
C LYS A 106 11.87 3.50 -20.32
N GLU A 107 13.08 2.99 -20.19
CA GLU A 107 13.91 2.47 -21.30
C GLU A 107 13.19 1.36 -22.09
N ALA A 108 12.39 0.53 -21.42
CA ALA A 108 11.58 -0.53 -22.04
C ALA A 108 10.22 -0.04 -22.58
N GLY A 109 9.94 1.28 -22.50
CA GLY A 109 8.69 1.90 -22.93
C GLY A 109 7.51 1.67 -21.99
N GLY A 110 7.75 1.25 -20.75
CA GLY A 110 6.72 1.06 -19.72
C GLY A 110 6.48 2.31 -18.88
N LEU A 111 5.31 2.38 -18.24
CA LEU A 111 4.95 3.42 -17.26
C LEU A 111 5.34 3.03 -15.83
N THR A 112 5.63 4.02 -15.01
CA THR A 112 5.95 3.86 -13.58
C THR A 112 4.77 4.28 -12.72
N ILE A 113 4.39 3.42 -11.77
CA ILE A 113 3.19 3.59 -10.95
C ILE A 113 3.58 3.46 -9.47
N CYS A 114 3.34 4.52 -8.69
CA CYS A 114 3.45 4.49 -7.24
C CYS A 114 2.06 4.34 -6.61
N ASP A 115 1.88 3.28 -5.86
CA ASP A 115 0.72 3.06 -5.00
C ASP A 115 0.97 3.72 -3.63
N GLU A 116 0.28 4.85 -3.41
CA GLU A 116 0.33 5.66 -2.19
C GLU A 116 -0.89 5.41 -1.29
N VAL A 117 -1.71 4.38 -1.57
CA VAL A 117 -2.99 4.15 -0.88
C VAL A 117 -2.82 3.99 0.63
N GLN A 118 -1.73 3.39 1.10
CA GLN A 118 -1.45 3.23 2.55
C GLN A 118 -0.53 4.32 3.11
N VAL A 119 0.32 4.93 2.28
CA VAL A 119 1.54 5.65 2.72
C VAL A 119 1.62 7.11 2.29
N GLY A 120 0.65 7.61 1.51
CA GLY A 120 0.54 9.03 1.17
C GLY A 120 -0.01 9.90 2.31
N PHE A 121 -0.32 11.15 1.97
CA PHE A 121 -0.93 12.14 2.87
C PHE A 121 -0.11 12.43 4.14
N GLY A 122 1.21 12.57 4.00
CA GLY A 122 2.10 12.98 5.09
C GLY A 122 2.46 11.86 6.08
N ARG A 123 2.01 10.62 5.88
CA ARG A 123 2.23 9.47 6.79
C ARG A 123 3.70 9.29 7.17
N VAL A 124 4.59 9.43 6.19
CA VAL A 124 6.05 9.24 6.35
C VAL A 124 6.71 10.42 7.08
N GLY A 125 5.97 11.51 7.27
CA GLY A 125 6.34 12.70 8.03
C GLY A 125 7.27 13.64 7.26
N THR A 126 8.36 13.14 6.69
CA THR A 126 9.31 14.02 5.97
C THR A 126 8.76 14.58 4.67
N HIS A 127 7.78 13.90 4.07
CA HIS A 127 7.19 14.24 2.78
C HIS A 127 5.68 13.98 2.79
N PHE A 128 4.98 14.62 1.85
CA PHE A 128 3.54 14.40 1.70
C PHE A 128 3.25 13.07 0.98
N TRP A 129 4.08 12.69 0.01
CA TRP A 129 4.01 11.41 -0.69
C TRP A 129 5.23 10.54 -0.36
N ALA A 130 5.03 9.25 -0.12
CA ALA A 130 6.11 8.37 0.30
C ALA A 130 7.16 8.13 -0.81
N PHE A 131 6.82 8.19 -2.09
CA PHE A 131 7.81 8.03 -3.16
C PHE A 131 8.90 9.10 -3.13
N GLN A 132 8.58 10.32 -2.62
CA GLN A 132 9.53 11.44 -2.51
C GLN A 132 10.69 11.11 -1.57
N THR A 133 10.52 10.14 -0.67
CA THR A 133 11.57 9.63 0.20
C THR A 133 12.77 9.01 -0.55
N GLN A 134 12.58 8.68 -1.83
CA GLN A 134 13.64 8.14 -2.70
C GLN A 134 14.43 9.23 -3.45
N GLY A 135 14.01 10.50 -3.35
CA GLY A 135 14.64 11.67 -3.98
C GLY A 135 13.61 12.64 -4.57
N ASP A 136 13.93 13.94 -4.55
CA ASP A 136 13.07 15.00 -5.11
C ASP A 136 12.87 14.89 -6.63
N ASP A 137 13.80 14.20 -7.31
CA ASP A 137 13.77 13.93 -8.74
C ASP A 137 12.88 12.72 -9.11
N ILE A 138 12.35 12.01 -8.12
CA ILE A 138 11.52 10.84 -8.34
C ILE A 138 10.09 11.26 -8.62
N VAL A 139 9.71 11.19 -9.90
CA VAL A 139 8.36 11.51 -10.38
C VAL A 139 7.79 10.28 -11.12
N PRO A 140 6.84 9.53 -10.51
CA PRO A 140 6.16 8.44 -11.19
C PRO A 140 5.20 8.99 -12.26
N ASP A 141 4.91 8.18 -13.27
CA ASP A 141 3.99 8.55 -14.34
C ASP A 141 2.51 8.50 -13.87
N ILE A 142 2.23 7.64 -12.89
CA ILE A 142 0.91 7.46 -12.27
C ILE A 142 1.05 7.32 -10.75
N VAL A 143 0.18 7.99 -9.98
CA VAL A 143 0.04 7.81 -8.54
C VAL A 143 -1.38 7.34 -8.22
N THR A 144 -1.52 6.29 -7.42
CA THR A 144 -2.82 5.86 -6.89
C THR A 144 -2.96 6.25 -5.42
N MET A 145 -4.15 6.71 -5.04
CA MET A 145 -4.49 7.05 -3.66
C MET A 145 -5.91 6.60 -3.33
N GLY A 146 -6.19 6.37 -2.05
CA GLY A 146 -7.42 5.71 -1.64
C GLY A 146 -7.88 6.12 -0.26
N LYS A 147 -8.40 5.14 0.47
CA LYS A 147 -9.13 5.27 1.76
C LYS A 147 -8.66 6.38 2.72
N PRO A 148 -7.34 6.60 2.96
CA PRO A 148 -6.91 7.68 3.85
C PRO A 148 -7.35 9.08 3.40
N MET A 149 -7.51 9.32 2.09
CA MET A 149 -7.90 10.63 1.54
C MET A 149 -9.31 11.07 1.94
N GLY A 150 -10.16 10.13 2.38
CA GLY A 150 -11.51 10.41 2.85
C GLY A 150 -11.69 10.17 4.35
N ASN A 151 -10.61 9.99 5.11
CA ASN A 151 -10.67 9.60 6.53
C ASN A 151 -11.61 8.41 6.80
N GLY A 152 -11.65 7.43 5.89
CA GLY A 152 -12.54 6.27 5.96
C GLY A 152 -13.75 6.32 5.02
N HIS A 153 -14.14 7.50 4.54
CA HIS A 153 -15.17 7.64 3.51
C HIS A 153 -14.70 7.02 2.17
N PRO A 154 -15.58 6.36 1.39
CA PRO A 154 -15.22 5.78 0.09
C PRO A 154 -14.86 6.84 -0.96
N ILE A 155 -13.58 7.17 -1.05
CA ILE A 155 -12.98 8.00 -2.10
C ILE A 155 -11.58 7.48 -2.42
N ALA A 156 -11.24 7.52 -3.70
CA ALA A 156 -9.94 7.17 -4.25
C ALA A 156 -9.69 8.03 -5.49
N ALA A 157 -8.42 8.18 -5.86
CA ALA A 157 -8.04 8.90 -7.07
C ALA A 157 -6.82 8.24 -7.74
N VAL A 158 -6.72 8.46 -9.04
CA VAL A 158 -5.53 8.18 -9.84
C VAL A 158 -5.09 9.50 -10.44
N ILE A 159 -3.84 9.88 -10.19
CA ILE A 159 -3.24 11.10 -10.72
C ILE A 159 -2.21 10.67 -11.77
N THR A 160 -2.22 11.31 -12.94
CA THR A 160 -1.28 11.02 -14.02
C THR A 160 -1.05 12.26 -14.89
N THR A 161 -0.13 12.15 -15.85
CA THR A 161 0.19 13.23 -16.79
C THR A 161 -0.91 13.41 -17.82
N LYS A 162 -0.99 14.62 -18.40
CA LYS A 162 -1.92 14.93 -19.49
C LYS A 162 -1.73 13.99 -20.68
N GLU A 163 -0.49 13.68 -21.04
CA GLU A 163 -0.18 12.79 -22.16
C GLU A 163 -0.81 11.40 -22.01
N ILE A 164 -0.71 10.81 -20.81
CA ILE A 164 -1.29 9.50 -20.50
C ILE A 164 -2.82 9.59 -20.49
N ALA A 165 -3.39 10.64 -19.88
CA ALA A 165 -4.83 10.86 -19.88
C ALA A 165 -5.39 11.02 -21.32
N ASP A 166 -4.73 11.82 -22.16
CA ASP A 166 -5.11 12.03 -23.57
C ASP A 166 -5.00 10.74 -24.39
N SER A 167 -4.11 9.81 -24.02
CA SER A 167 -3.98 8.52 -24.70
C SER A 167 -5.22 7.63 -24.52
N LEU A 168 -5.91 7.73 -23.38
CA LEU A 168 -7.17 7.04 -23.13
C LEU A 168 -8.30 7.63 -24.01
N GLY A 169 -8.35 8.96 -24.15
CA GLY A 169 -9.36 9.63 -24.98
C GLY A 169 -9.19 9.41 -26.49
N ARG A 170 -7.94 9.25 -26.94
CA ARG A 170 -7.60 8.93 -28.34
C ARG A 170 -7.67 7.44 -28.67
N GLY A 171 -7.78 6.58 -27.66
CA GLY A 171 -7.83 5.13 -27.83
C GLY A 171 -9.16 4.63 -28.39
N LYS A 172 -9.19 3.35 -28.80
CA LYS A 172 -10.43 2.67 -29.24
C LYS A 172 -11.46 2.45 -28.12
N HIS A 173 -11.11 2.79 -26.88
CA HIS A 173 -11.93 2.57 -25.69
C HIS A 173 -12.03 3.91 -24.95
N GLN A 174 -13.22 4.49 -24.92
CA GLN A 174 -13.47 5.70 -24.14
C GLN A 174 -13.63 5.29 -22.68
N TYR A 175 -12.73 5.78 -21.82
CA TYR A 175 -12.96 5.72 -20.38
C TYR A 175 -14.10 6.68 -20.03
N PHE A 176 -15.21 6.12 -19.55
CA PHE A 176 -16.38 6.88 -19.09
C PHE A 176 -16.59 6.61 -17.60
N ASN A 177 -16.94 7.65 -16.85
CA ASN A 177 -17.35 7.52 -15.46
C ASN A 177 -18.67 8.27 -15.23
N THR A 178 -19.57 7.67 -14.47
CA THR A 178 -20.81 8.33 -14.01
C THR A 178 -20.50 9.42 -12.98
N TYR A 179 -19.45 9.16 -12.18
CA TYR A 179 -18.85 9.96 -11.12
C TYR A 179 -18.25 11.30 -11.52
N GLY A 180 -17.23 11.29 -12.40
CA GLY A 180 -16.20 12.34 -12.53
C GLY A 180 -15.42 12.56 -11.22
N GLY A 181 -16.16 12.95 -10.20
CA GLY A 181 -15.91 12.93 -8.76
C GLY A 181 -17.26 13.15 -8.07
N ASN A 182 -17.45 12.63 -6.86
CA ASN A 182 -18.68 12.89 -6.09
C ASN A 182 -18.48 14.17 -5.24
N PRO A 183 -19.33 15.21 -5.35
CA PRO A 183 -19.14 16.46 -4.61
C PRO A 183 -19.04 16.29 -3.08
N VAL A 184 -19.81 15.37 -2.49
CA VAL A 184 -19.73 15.05 -1.05
C VAL A 184 -18.38 14.43 -0.72
N SER A 185 -17.93 13.45 -1.50
CA SER A 185 -16.60 12.86 -1.35
C SER A 185 -15.47 13.89 -1.52
N CYS A 186 -15.60 14.83 -2.46
CA CYS A 186 -14.64 15.91 -2.68
C CYS A 186 -14.59 16.87 -1.48
N ALA A 187 -15.75 17.29 -0.94
CA ALA A 187 -15.80 18.13 0.25
C ALA A 187 -15.13 17.46 1.47
N ILE A 188 -15.36 16.15 1.66
CA ILE A 188 -14.68 15.36 2.69
C ILE A 188 -13.16 15.35 2.45
N GLY A 189 -12.72 15.09 1.20
CA GLY A 189 -11.30 15.09 0.86
C GLY A 189 -10.62 16.45 1.12
N MET A 190 -11.29 17.55 0.80
CA MET A 190 -10.81 18.91 1.09
C MET A 190 -10.67 19.15 2.59
N ALA A 191 -11.67 18.76 3.39
CA ALA A 191 -11.60 18.87 4.85
C ALA A 191 -10.45 18.05 5.44
N VAL A 192 -10.18 16.85 4.91
CA VAL A 192 -9.03 16.03 5.33
C VAL A 192 -7.70 16.75 5.03
N LEU A 193 -7.56 17.38 3.85
CA LEU A 193 -6.37 18.15 3.51
C LEU A 193 -6.20 19.38 4.40
N ASP A 194 -7.28 20.08 4.71
CA ASP A 194 -7.28 21.22 5.64
C ASP A 194 -6.79 20.78 7.03
N VAL A 195 -7.33 19.69 7.59
CA VAL A 195 -6.89 19.15 8.88
C VAL A 195 -5.41 18.74 8.86
N ILE A 196 -4.94 18.07 7.80
CA ILE A 196 -3.52 17.69 7.69
C ILE A 196 -2.61 18.93 7.75
N ARG A 197 -2.99 20.00 7.06
CA ARG A 197 -2.26 21.27 7.00
C ARG A 197 -2.33 22.02 8.34
N ASP A 198 -3.54 22.26 8.84
CA ASP A 198 -3.80 23.17 9.96
C ASP A 198 -3.32 22.58 11.29
N ASP A 199 -3.50 21.26 11.49
CA ASP A 199 -3.02 20.54 12.67
C ASP A 199 -1.56 20.08 12.55
N LYS A 200 -0.89 20.38 11.42
CA LYS A 200 0.51 20.02 11.16
C LYS A 200 0.78 18.53 11.35
N LEU A 201 -0.11 17.70 10.81
CA LEU A 201 -0.10 16.25 11.04
C LEU A 201 1.14 15.58 10.44
N GLN A 202 1.69 16.14 9.36
CA GLN A 202 2.91 15.65 8.73
C GLN A 202 4.14 15.85 9.66
N GLU A 203 4.31 17.04 10.22
CA GLU A 203 5.37 17.35 11.19
C GLU A 203 5.19 16.54 12.47
N HIS A 204 3.95 16.39 12.92
CA HIS A 204 3.61 15.54 14.06
C HIS A 204 3.98 14.08 13.83
N ALA A 205 3.69 13.52 12.66
CA ALA A 205 4.10 12.16 12.30
C ALA A 205 5.63 11.99 12.32
N THR A 206 6.39 13.00 11.90
CA THR A 206 7.85 12.98 12.03
C THR A 206 8.27 12.92 13.50
N ARG A 207 7.76 13.82 14.35
CA ARG A 207 8.15 13.89 15.77
C ARG A 207 7.78 12.61 16.52
N THR A 208 6.50 12.22 16.47
CA THR A 208 5.98 11.08 17.24
C THR A 208 6.49 9.75 16.69
N GLY A 209 6.60 9.63 15.36
CA GLY A 209 7.18 8.45 14.71
C GLY A 209 8.62 8.20 15.14
N ASN A 210 9.46 9.25 15.15
CA ASN A 210 10.84 9.17 15.62
C ASN A 210 10.92 8.81 17.10
N LEU A 211 10.07 9.41 17.94
CA LEU A 211 9.98 9.08 19.37
C LEU A 211 9.68 7.59 19.59
N LEU A 212 8.65 7.07 18.93
CA LEU A 212 8.29 5.66 19.03
C LEU A 212 9.42 4.75 18.55
N MET A 213 9.98 5.03 17.38
CA MET A 213 11.05 4.22 16.80
C MET A 213 12.28 4.16 17.70
N ASN A 214 12.67 5.29 18.31
CA ASN A 214 13.78 5.33 19.27
C ASN A 214 13.49 4.50 20.52
N LYS A 215 12.28 4.62 21.11
CA LYS A 215 11.90 3.80 22.28
C LYS A 215 11.83 2.32 21.96
N VAL A 216 11.35 1.93 20.77
CA VAL A 216 11.36 0.51 20.34
C VAL A 216 12.79 0.02 20.12
N ARG A 217 13.68 0.83 19.54
CA ARG A 217 15.11 0.49 19.43
C ARG A 217 15.77 0.32 20.79
N ASP A 218 15.39 1.10 21.79
CA ASP A 218 15.85 0.90 23.17
C ASP A 218 15.30 -0.38 23.79
N LEU A 219 14.05 -0.76 23.50
CA LEU A 219 13.53 -2.09 23.86
C LEU A 219 14.32 -3.20 23.17
N ALA A 220 14.72 -3.02 21.91
CA ALA A 220 15.49 -4.02 21.17
C ALA A 220 16.87 -4.28 21.81
N LYS A 221 17.47 -3.31 22.51
CA LYS A 221 18.69 -3.55 23.29
C LYS A 221 18.47 -4.53 24.45
N LYS A 222 17.26 -4.57 25.01
CA LYS A 222 16.89 -5.41 26.18
C LYS A 222 16.28 -6.76 25.79
N TYR A 223 15.57 -6.81 24.67
CA TYR A 223 14.82 -7.97 24.20
C TYR A 223 15.35 -8.43 22.83
N PRO A 224 16.14 -9.51 22.79
CA PRO A 224 16.67 -10.08 21.53
C PRO A 224 15.60 -10.48 20.52
N LEU A 225 14.36 -10.70 21.01
CA LEU A 225 13.18 -11.00 20.20
C LEU A 225 12.93 -9.95 19.10
N ILE A 226 13.27 -8.69 19.33
CA ILE A 226 13.16 -7.65 18.29
C ILE A 226 14.36 -7.80 17.35
N GLY A 227 14.12 -8.27 16.13
CA GLY A 227 15.15 -8.50 15.12
C GLY A 227 15.48 -7.27 14.28
N ASP A 228 14.46 -6.49 13.94
CA ASP A 228 14.57 -5.26 13.16
C ASP A 228 13.48 -4.25 13.53
N VAL A 229 13.82 -2.96 13.39
CA VAL A 229 12.90 -1.84 13.60
C VAL A 229 13.08 -0.87 12.43
N ARG A 230 12.08 -0.84 11.56
CA ARG A 230 12.09 -0.08 10.30
C ARG A 230 10.82 0.72 10.14
N GLY A 231 10.88 1.74 9.30
CA GLY A 231 9.75 2.62 9.05
C GLY A 231 10.11 4.09 9.05
N TRP A 232 9.16 4.92 8.65
CA TRP A 232 9.28 6.37 8.52
C TRP A 232 7.99 6.99 9.06
N GLY A 233 8.10 8.07 9.85
CA GLY A 233 6.94 8.72 10.47
C GLY A 233 6.03 7.73 11.20
N MET A 234 4.74 7.72 10.86
CA MET A 234 3.74 6.82 11.42
C MET A 234 3.50 5.56 10.57
N PHE A 235 4.53 5.07 9.87
CA PHE A 235 4.52 3.80 9.16
C PHE A 235 5.72 2.96 9.62
N LEU A 236 5.52 2.07 10.58
CA LEU A 236 6.60 1.31 11.24
C LEU A 236 6.32 -0.19 11.28
N GLY A 237 7.39 -0.97 11.19
CA GLY A 237 7.41 -2.41 11.41
C GLY A 237 8.38 -2.79 12.53
N ILE A 238 7.89 -3.60 13.47
CA ILE A 238 8.72 -4.22 14.52
C ILE A 238 8.77 -5.71 14.22
N GLU A 239 9.88 -6.14 13.63
CA GLU A 239 10.07 -7.52 13.23
C GLU A 239 10.53 -8.37 14.41
N LEU A 240 9.77 -9.41 14.74
CA LEU A 240 10.10 -10.35 15.79
C LEU A 240 10.80 -11.59 15.22
N VAL A 241 11.90 -11.99 15.84
CA VAL A 241 12.71 -13.17 15.47
C VAL A 241 13.11 -13.95 16.70
N GLN A 242 13.13 -15.28 16.59
CA GLN A 242 13.55 -16.17 17.68
C GLN A 242 15.07 -16.13 17.87
N ASP A 243 15.79 -15.86 16.78
CA ASP A 243 17.24 -15.71 16.77
C ASP A 243 17.65 -14.65 15.73
N ARG A 244 18.51 -13.71 16.11
CA ARG A 244 18.92 -12.58 15.25
C ARG A 244 19.88 -12.97 14.14
N SER A 245 20.64 -14.05 14.32
CA SER A 245 21.65 -14.48 13.35
C SER A 245 21.01 -15.19 12.16
N THR A 246 20.13 -16.13 12.45
CA THR A 246 19.32 -16.89 11.49
C THR A 246 18.11 -16.09 11.01
N LYS A 247 17.67 -15.12 11.80
CA LYS A 247 16.44 -14.33 11.59
C LYS A 247 15.19 -15.19 11.60
N MET A 248 15.20 -16.36 12.25
CA MET A 248 14.03 -17.24 12.30
C MET A 248 12.79 -16.47 12.77
N PRO A 249 11.71 -16.38 11.97
CA PRO A 249 10.52 -15.61 12.32
C PRO A 249 9.89 -16.05 13.64
N ALA A 250 9.57 -15.11 14.53
CA ALA A 250 8.89 -15.38 15.81
C ALA A 250 7.36 -15.22 15.67
N THR A 251 6.75 -16.02 14.79
CA THR A 251 5.32 -15.91 14.46
C THR A 251 4.42 -16.15 15.67
N ALA A 252 4.70 -17.19 16.47
CA ALA A 252 3.90 -17.52 17.64
C ALA A 252 4.03 -16.44 18.74
N GLU A 253 5.21 -15.84 18.87
CA GLU A 253 5.47 -14.72 19.78
C GLU A 253 4.78 -13.43 19.31
N ALA A 254 4.70 -13.18 18.00
CA ALA A 254 3.95 -12.06 17.44
C ALA A 254 2.44 -12.23 17.70
N GLU A 255 1.89 -13.43 17.48
CA GLU A 255 0.49 -13.76 17.78
C GLU A 255 0.19 -13.57 19.28
N TYR A 256 1.06 -14.09 20.15
CA TYR A 256 0.96 -13.89 21.59
C TYR A 256 0.97 -12.40 21.96
N THR A 257 1.87 -11.64 21.35
CA THR A 257 2.00 -10.19 21.59
C THR A 257 0.73 -9.45 21.19
N ILE A 258 0.15 -9.74 20.03
CA ILE A 258 -1.11 -9.13 19.56
C ILE A 258 -2.26 -9.46 20.51
N LYS A 259 -2.38 -10.72 20.94
CA LYS A 259 -3.41 -11.13 21.89
C LYS A 259 -3.28 -10.40 23.23
N ARG A 260 -2.06 -10.30 23.77
CA ARG A 260 -1.78 -9.60 25.03
C ARG A 260 -1.99 -8.09 24.91
N LEU A 261 -1.59 -7.46 23.80
CA LEU A 261 -1.87 -6.05 23.54
C LEU A 261 -3.39 -5.81 23.52
N ARG A 262 -4.18 -6.69 22.89
CA ARG A 262 -5.65 -6.61 22.90
C ARG A 262 -6.23 -6.70 24.32
N GLU A 263 -5.72 -7.60 25.15
CA GLU A 263 -6.11 -7.69 26.57
C GLU A 263 -5.73 -6.41 27.36
N MET A 264 -4.69 -5.70 26.92
CA MET A 264 -4.28 -4.38 27.41
C MET A 264 -4.94 -3.21 26.65
N HIS A 265 -5.96 -3.49 25.84
CA HIS A 265 -6.78 -2.50 25.12
C HIS A 265 -6.00 -1.72 24.04
N ILE A 266 -4.90 -2.30 23.53
CA ILE A 266 -4.08 -1.77 22.45
C ILE A 266 -4.25 -2.68 21.23
N LEU A 267 -4.73 -2.10 20.12
CA LEU A 267 -5.02 -2.88 18.91
C LEU A 267 -3.86 -2.83 17.92
N PHE A 268 -3.32 -4.01 17.62
CA PHE A 268 -2.28 -4.23 16.61
C PHE A 268 -2.67 -5.40 15.72
N SER A 269 -2.00 -5.50 14.57
CA SER A 269 -1.97 -6.71 13.75
C SER A 269 -0.53 -7.08 13.42
N SER A 270 -0.33 -8.31 12.94
CA SER A 270 0.91 -8.72 12.29
C SER A 270 0.78 -8.65 10.78
N GLU A 271 1.89 -8.44 10.08
CA GLU A 271 2.03 -8.56 8.63
C GLU A 271 3.35 -9.26 8.26
N GLY A 272 3.71 -9.21 6.98
CA GLY A 272 4.82 -9.94 6.40
C GLY A 272 4.42 -11.34 5.94
N PRO A 273 5.27 -11.96 5.10
CA PRO A 273 5.05 -13.33 4.62
C PRO A 273 5.00 -14.38 5.73
N PHE A 274 5.58 -14.10 6.90
CA PHE A 274 5.64 -15.02 8.04
C PHE A 274 4.82 -14.56 9.26
N GLU A 275 4.00 -13.51 9.12
CA GLU A 275 3.11 -13.00 10.17
C GLU A 275 3.82 -12.65 11.50
N ASN A 276 5.10 -12.26 11.43
CA ASN A 276 5.97 -12.01 12.59
C ASN A 276 6.35 -10.53 12.77
N ILE A 277 5.76 -9.62 11.99
CA ILE A 277 6.06 -8.19 12.03
C ILE A 277 4.88 -7.46 12.64
N LEU A 278 5.07 -6.85 13.81
CA LEU A 278 4.05 -5.99 14.40
C LEU A 278 3.94 -4.72 13.57
N LYS A 279 2.76 -4.47 13.01
CA LYS A 279 2.50 -3.34 12.14
C LYS A 279 1.98 -2.14 12.92
N PHE A 280 2.62 -1.00 12.71
CA PHE A 280 2.20 0.27 13.28
C PHE A 280 1.89 1.29 12.20
N LYS A 281 0.61 1.66 12.10
CA LYS A 281 0.08 2.71 11.23
C LYS A 281 -1.19 3.33 11.84
N PRO A 282 -1.06 4.02 12.99
CA PRO A 282 -2.21 4.58 13.69
C PRO A 282 -2.81 5.78 12.92
N PRO A 283 -3.96 6.31 13.38
CA PRO A 283 -4.39 7.65 13.01
C PRO A 283 -3.26 8.67 13.22
N MET A 284 -3.20 9.71 12.36
CA MET A 284 -2.11 10.69 12.38
C MET A 284 -2.06 11.53 13.67
N VAL A 285 -3.10 11.50 14.49
CA VAL A 285 -3.17 12.20 15.78
C VAL A 285 -2.53 11.43 16.94
N PHE A 286 -2.04 10.20 16.71
CA PHE A 286 -1.38 9.37 17.75
C PHE A 286 -0.25 10.15 18.41
N ASP A 287 -0.21 10.19 19.74
CA ASP A 287 0.64 11.11 20.49
C ASP A 287 1.70 10.42 21.37
N GLU A 288 2.49 11.22 22.09
CA GLU A 288 3.51 10.73 23.02
C GLU A 288 2.92 9.91 24.18
N GLY A 289 1.71 10.26 24.66
CA GLY A 289 1.02 9.48 25.69
C GLY A 289 0.76 8.06 25.20
N ASN A 290 0.22 7.93 23.99
CA ASN A 290 -0.02 6.64 23.35
C ASN A 290 1.28 5.86 23.11
N VAL A 291 2.37 6.54 22.70
CA VAL A 291 3.70 5.92 22.59
C VAL A 291 4.13 5.34 23.93
N ASN A 292 4.01 6.10 25.01
CA ASN A 292 4.45 5.67 26.34
C ASN A 292 3.66 4.45 26.82
N ASP A 293 2.35 4.43 26.60
CA ASP A 293 1.51 3.29 26.99
C ASP A 293 1.81 2.03 26.18
N LEU A 294 2.04 2.17 24.86
CA LEU A 294 2.49 1.06 24.02
C LEU A 294 3.84 0.50 24.50
N ILE A 295 4.81 1.35 24.81
CA ILE A 295 6.14 0.91 25.27
C ILE A 295 6.06 0.20 26.63
N LYS A 296 5.22 0.69 27.55
CA LYS A 296 4.95 -0.01 28.82
C LYS A 296 4.37 -1.41 28.57
N ALA A 297 3.34 -1.50 27.72
CA ALA A 297 2.70 -2.77 27.39
C ALA A 297 3.68 -3.77 26.75
N LEU A 298 4.44 -3.34 25.74
CA LEU A 298 5.46 -4.16 25.09
C LEU A 298 6.54 -4.64 26.08
N THR A 299 6.95 -3.78 27.03
CA THR A 299 7.92 -4.15 28.07
C THR A 299 7.39 -5.29 28.95
N VAL A 300 6.13 -5.23 29.37
CA VAL A 300 5.49 -6.30 30.15
C VAL A 300 5.46 -7.59 29.33
N ILE A 301 4.93 -7.52 28.11
CA ILE A 301 4.74 -8.70 27.24
C ILE A 301 6.07 -9.37 26.88
N PHE A 302 7.09 -8.60 26.51
CA PHE A 302 8.40 -9.17 26.17
C PHE A 302 9.12 -9.72 27.39
N SER A 303 8.83 -9.21 28.60
CA SER A 303 9.30 -9.81 29.85
C SER A 303 8.60 -11.14 30.14
N GLU A 304 7.30 -11.25 29.85
CA GLU A 304 6.54 -12.51 29.93
C GLU A 304 7.11 -13.56 28.96
N LEU A 305 7.32 -13.19 27.69
CA LEU A 305 7.89 -14.07 26.66
C LEU A 305 9.31 -14.53 27.01
N LYS A 306 10.16 -13.63 27.54
CA LYS A 306 11.50 -13.99 28.00
C LYS A 306 11.48 -15.09 29.07
N LYS A 307 10.47 -15.11 29.95
CA LYS A 307 10.30 -16.15 30.98
C LYS A 307 9.75 -17.45 30.42
N LYS A 308 8.86 -17.38 29.41
CA LYS A 308 8.25 -18.56 28.77
C LYS A 308 9.23 -19.32 27.87
N GLY A 309 10.21 -18.63 27.30
CA GLY A 309 11.08 -19.19 26.26
C GLY A 309 10.40 -19.23 24.88
N PRO A 310 11.06 -19.84 23.87
CA PRO A 310 10.55 -19.87 22.51
C PRO A 310 9.19 -20.58 22.40
N LEU A 311 8.26 -19.95 21.69
CA LEU A 311 6.95 -20.54 21.43
C LEU A 311 6.99 -21.35 20.13
N LYS A 312 6.06 -22.30 19.99
CA LYS A 312 5.90 -23.11 18.79
C LYS A 312 4.63 -22.69 18.05
N ILE A 313 4.72 -22.62 16.74
CA ILE A 313 3.57 -22.41 15.86
C ILE A 313 2.70 -23.68 15.90
N PRO A 314 1.35 -23.57 15.92
CA PRO A 314 0.45 -24.72 15.84
C PRO A 314 0.75 -25.60 14.62
N SER A 315 0.62 -26.92 14.74
CA SER A 315 0.99 -27.88 13.68
C SER A 315 0.20 -27.71 12.38
N ASN A 316 -1.05 -27.23 12.46
CA ASN A 316 -1.93 -26.98 11.33
C ASN A 316 -1.69 -25.62 10.63
N HIS A 317 -0.73 -24.81 11.09
CA HIS A 317 -0.41 -23.52 10.49
C HIS A 317 0.22 -23.68 9.11
N PHE A 318 -0.14 -22.83 8.14
CA PHE A 318 0.35 -22.91 6.74
C PHE A 318 1.89 -22.81 6.65
N LEU A 319 2.51 -22.11 7.60
CA LEU A 319 3.96 -21.98 7.69
C LEU A 319 4.69 -23.31 7.92
N ASN A 320 4.00 -24.37 8.36
CA ASN A 320 4.58 -25.71 8.48
C ASN A 320 4.66 -26.46 7.14
N GLN A 321 4.08 -25.93 6.07
CA GLN A 321 4.21 -26.53 4.73
C GLN A 321 5.66 -26.40 4.21
N PRO A 322 6.18 -27.37 3.42
CA PRO A 322 7.58 -27.41 3.02
C PRO A 322 8.09 -26.13 2.35
N ILE A 323 7.29 -25.53 1.47
CA ILE A 323 7.67 -24.30 0.75
C ILE A 323 7.92 -23.12 1.71
N TRP A 324 7.08 -22.97 2.74
CA TRP A 324 7.22 -21.89 3.72
C TRP A 324 8.37 -22.15 4.68
N GLN A 325 8.62 -23.42 5.04
CA GLN A 325 9.79 -23.81 5.83
C GLN A 325 11.11 -23.54 5.10
N ALA A 326 11.15 -23.74 3.77
CA ALA A 326 12.30 -23.39 2.95
C ALA A 326 12.50 -21.87 2.87
N ARG A 327 11.43 -21.11 2.63
CA ARG A 327 11.47 -19.63 2.61
C ARG A 327 11.92 -19.03 3.94
N MET A 328 11.50 -19.58 5.09
CA MET A 328 11.99 -19.14 6.41
C MET A 328 13.50 -19.32 6.58
N LYS A 329 14.08 -20.34 5.93
CA LYS A 329 15.52 -20.61 5.93
C LYS A 329 16.28 -19.81 4.86
N GLY A 330 15.60 -18.92 4.13
CA GLY A 330 16.20 -18.10 3.09
C GLY A 330 16.54 -18.86 1.81
N LEU A 331 15.88 -19.99 1.55
CA LEU A 331 16.02 -20.73 0.31
C LEU A 331 15.06 -20.15 -0.73
N ASP A 332 15.61 -19.56 -1.80
CA ASP A 332 14.84 -19.18 -2.99
C ASP A 332 14.44 -20.47 -3.72
N ILE A 333 13.18 -20.86 -3.60
CA ILE A 333 12.59 -21.87 -4.47
C ILE A 333 12.03 -21.11 -5.66
N GLU A 334 12.75 -21.10 -6.78
CA GLU A 334 12.13 -20.77 -8.07
C GLU A 334 11.03 -21.81 -8.29
N GLU A 335 9.79 -21.35 -8.51
CA GLU A 335 8.78 -22.21 -9.11
C GLU A 335 9.30 -22.51 -10.53
N ASP A 336 9.92 -23.68 -10.72
CA ASP A 336 10.28 -24.18 -12.04
C ASP A 336 9.00 -24.16 -12.90
N GLU A 337 8.91 -23.21 -13.83
CA GLU A 337 7.80 -23.09 -14.79
C GLU A 337 7.79 -24.24 -15.83
N GLU A 338 8.65 -25.26 -15.68
CA GLU A 338 8.88 -26.30 -16.68
C GLU A 338 8.07 -27.60 -16.51
N ASN A 339 7.09 -27.67 -15.62
CA ASN A 339 6.19 -28.84 -15.53
C ASN A 339 4.77 -28.58 -16.05
N GLY A 340 4.68 -28.04 -17.27
CA GLY A 340 3.54 -28.27 -18.15
C GLY A 340 3.63 -29.65 -18.82
N SER A 341 3.54 -30.74 -18.05
CA SER A 341 3.57 -32.10 -18.61
C SER A 341 2.29 -32.86 -18.26
N LYS A 342 1.52 -33.09 -19.33
CA LYS A 342 0.77 -34.31 -19.64
C LYS A 342 -0.31 -34.73 -18.65
N ASN A 343 -1.55 -34.39 -19.03
CA ASN A 343 -2.65 -35.32 -18.82
C ASN A 343 -3.22 -35.72 -20.18
N GLU A 344 -2.64 -36.77 -20.75
CA GLU A 344 -3.28 -37.55 -21.81
C GLU A 344 -4.48 -38.29 -21.23
N GLY A 345 -5.60 -38.21 -21.96
CA GLY A 345 -6.48 -39.36 -22.16
C GLY A 345 -7.34 -39.81 -20.99
N ARG A 346 -8.56 -39.31 -20.93
CA ARG A 346 -9.76 -40.16 -20.73
C ARG A 346 -10.95 -39.49 -21.39
N GLY A 347 -11.40 -40.12 -22.48
CA GLY A 347 -12.44 -39.60 -23.34
C GLY A 347 -13.86 -39.86 -22.85
N GLY A 348 -14.79 -39.45 -23.72
CA GLY A 348 -16.16 -39.94 -23.75
C GLY A 348 -17.20 -38.89 -23.35
N GLY A 349 -18.02 -38.49 -24.32
CA GLY A 349 -19.33 -37.89 -24.05
C GLY A 349 -19.60 -36.58 -24.77
N GLY A 350 -19.77 -36.63 -26.09
CA GLY A 350 -20.25 -35.49 -26.86
C GLY A 350 -21.74 -35.21 -26.63
N VAL A 351 -22.14 -33.94 -26.73
CA VAL A 351 -23.43 -33.52 -27.29
C VAL A 351 -23.23 -32.20 -28.02
N LYS A 352 -23.46 -32.23 -29.34
CA LYS A 352 -23.58 -31.06 -30.23
C LYS A 352 -24.86 -30.29 -29.91
N ARG A 353 -24.80 -28.95 -29.88
CA ARG A 353 -25.92 -28.10 -30.34
C ARG A 353 -25.40 -26.92 -31.16
N LYS A 354 -25.85 -26.86 -32.41
CA LYS A 354 -25.80 -25.72 -33.33
C LYS A 354 -27.01 -24.81 -33.07
N ALA A 355 -26.82 -23.50 -33.18
CA ALA A 355 -27.78 -22.50 -33.68
C ALA A 355 -27.01 -21.17 -33.78
N SER A 356 -26.53 -20.76 -34.96
CA SER A 356 -27.21 -20.04 -36.05
C SER A 356 -27.10 -18.52 -35.92
N VAL A 357 -26.57 -17.95 -36.99
CA VAL A 357 -26.25 -16.55 -37.28
C VAL A 357 -27.51 -15.72 -37.47
N GLY A 358 -27.45 -14.43 -37.11
CA GLY A 358 -28.38 -13.40 -37.57
C GLY A 358 -27.84 -11.99 -37.31
N THR A 359 -27.35 -11.33 -38.35
CA THR A 359 -27.20 -9.86 -38.49
C THR A 359 -28.39 -9.31 -39.28
N PRO A 360 -28.79 -8.05 -39.07
CA PRO A 360 -28.53 -7.00 -40.10
C PRO A 360 -28.09 -5.65 -39.49
N GLU A 361 -27.11 -4.94 -40.09
CA GLU A 361 -27.24 -3.71 -40.95
C GLU A 361 -27.83 -2.47 -40.24
N THR A 362 -27.03 -1.48 -39.82
CA THR A 362 -26.59 -0.21 -40.50
C THR A 362 -27.67 0.80 -40.89
N SER A 363 -27.62 2.01 -40.31
CA SER A 363 -27.46 3.33 -40.98
C SER A 363 -27.83 4.49 -40.03
N SER A 364 -26.89 5.45 -39.86
CA SER A 364 -27.00 6.92 -40.11
C SER A 364 -27.94 7.68 -39.14
N SER A 365 -27.71 8.90 -38.66
CA SER A 365 -26.93 10.11 -39.01
C SER A 365 -26.89 10.96 -37.71
N GLY A 366 -25.84 11.72 -37.39
CA GLY A 366 -25.66 13.11 -37.82
C GLY A 366 -26.00 14.12 -36.70
N VAL A 367 -25.13 15.13 -36.57
CA VAL A 367 -25.28 16.48 -35.97
C VAL A 367 -24.34 16.78 -34.80
N GLU A 368 -23.27 17.52 -35.15
CA GLU A 368 -22.42 18.31 -34.27
C GLU A 368 -23.13 19.62 -33.86
N SER A 369 -22.81 20.13 -32.66
CA SER A 369 -22.92 21.55 -32.33
C SER A 369 -21.84 21.92 -31.30
N PRO A 370 -21.11 23.04 -31.48
CA PRO A 370 -20.08 23.47 -30.56
C PRO A 370 -20.67 24.37 -29.47
N LEU A 371 -20.37 24.07 -28.20
CA LEU A 371 -20.58 24.99 -27.09
C LEU A 371 -19.28 25.75 -26.83
N VAL A 372 -19.32 27.04 -27.10
CA VAL A 372 -18.33 28.04 -26.71
C VAL A 372 -18.50 28.29 -25.20
N LEU A 373 -17.43 28.13 -24.42
CA LEU A 373 -17.37 28.58 -23.03
C LEU A 373 -16.71 29.95 -22.98
N SER A 374 -17.42 30.94 -22.45
CA SER A 374 -16.90 32.25 -22.05
C SER A 374 -16.45 32.21 -20.59
N ASP A 375 -15.30 32.82 -20.33
CA ASP A 375 -14.74 33.07 -18.99
C ASP A 375 -15.65 34.00 -18.17
N ASP A 376 -15.82 33.73 -16.87
CA ASP A 376 -16.47 34.67 -15.95
C ASP A 376 -15.79 34.69 -14.56
N GLU A 377 -15.18 35.84 -14.23
CA GLU A 377 -14.48 36.16 -12.98
C GLU A 377 -15.43 36.55 -11.81
N THR A 378 -16.72 36.19 -11.86
CA THR A 378 -17.72 36.72 -10.91
C THR A 378 -18.02 35.85 -9.67
N GLU A 379 -17.42 34.67 -9.50
CA GLU A 379 -17.77 33.77 -8.38
C GLU A 379 -17.08 34.08 -7.04
N ASN A 380 -15.96 34.80 -7.03
CA ASN A 380 -15.14 34.94 -5.82
C ASN A 380 -15.74 35.89 -4.76
N THR A 381 -16.52 36.88 -5.18
CA THR A 381 -17.16 37.85 -4.26
C THR A 381 -18.36 37.24 -3.52
N SER A 382 -19.05 36.30 -4.15
CA SER A 382 -20.25 35.61 -3.62
C SER A 382 -19.93 34.66 -2.46
N MET A 383 -18.76 34.00 -2.47
CA MET A 383 -18.35 33.08 -1.42
C MET A 383 -17.97 33.77 -0.10
N MET A 384 -17.34 34.95 -0.15
CA MET A 384 -16.98 35.69 1.07
C MET A 384 -18.23 36.18 1.83
N ASP A 385 -19.25 36.64 1.11
CA ASP A 385 -20.50 37.09 1.73
C ASP A 385 -21.29 35.93 2.36
N ARG A 386 -21.28 34.73 1.74
CA ARG A 386 -21.89 33.53 2.33
C ARG A 386 -21.18 33.08 3.60
N LYS A 387 -19.83 33.12 3.63
CA LYS A 387 -19.04 32.78 4.82
C LYS A 387 -19.31 33.75 5.99
N LYS A 388 -19.46 35.05 5.70
CA LYS A 388 -19.76 36.05 6.73
C LYS A 388 -21.15 35.87 7.32
N LYS A 389 -22.13 35.50 6.48
CA LYS A 389 -23.51 35.23 6.91
C LYS A 389 -23.63 33.96 7.74
N MET A 390 -22.89 32.90 7.40
CA MET A 390 -22.90 31.63 8.16
C MET A 390 -22.23 31.77 9.54
N LYS A 391 -21.15 32.55 9.63
CA LYS A 391 -20.45 32.79 10.90
C LYS A 391 -21.30 33.59 11.90
N LEU A 392 -22.06 34.57 11.41
CA LEU A 392 -23.03 35.32 12.22
C LEU A 392 -24.23 34.49 12.69
N THR A 393 -24.58 33.40 12.00
CA THR A 393 -25.66 32.51 12.43
C THR A 393 -25.19 31.58 13.55
N VAL A 394 -23.97 31.04 13.44
CA VAL A 394 -23.40 30.14 14.47
C VAL A 394 -23.12 30.90 15.77
N GLU A 395 -22.58 32.12 15.68
CA GLU A 395 -22.34 32.96 16.88
C GLU A 395 -23.65 33.34 17.60
N LYS A 396 -24.77 33.42 16.88
CA LYS A 396 -26.10 33.67 17.49
C LYS A 396 -26.73 32.42 18.11
N GLU A 397 -26.53 31.25 17.52
CA GLU A 397 -27.00 29.98 18.09
C GLU A 397 -26.22 29.62 19.36
N GLU A 398 -24.92 29.93 19.42
CA GLU A 398 -24.10 29.75 20.64
C GLU A 398 -24.49 30.74 21.76
N GLU A 399 -24.83 31.99 21.45
CA GLU A 399 -25.35 32.95 22.45
C GLU A 399 -26.75 32.57 22.97
N GLU A 400 -27.62 31.97 22.14
CA GLU A 400 -28.94 31.51 22.59
C GLU A 400 -28.86 30.24 23.46
N GLU A 401 -27.93 29.31 23.20
CA GLU A 401 -27.70 28.13 24.05
C GLU A 401 -27.05 28.49 25.42
N GLU A 402 -26.21 29.52 25.48
CA GLU A 402 -25.56 29.96 26.72
C GLU A 402 -26.52 30.75 27.64
N ILE A 403 -27.57 31.36 27.08
CA ILE A 403 -28.65 31.99 27.85
C ILE A 403 -29.59 30.94 28.46
N ASP A 404 -29.90 29.87 27.71
CA ASP A 404 -30.82 28.80 28.17
C ASP A 404 -30.21 27.94 29.30
N GLN A 405 -28.88 27.81 29.34
CA GLN A 405 -28.18 27.12 30.44
C GLN A 405 -28.09 27.94 31.73
N ASN A 406 -28.15 29.27 31.67
CA ASN A 406 -28.07 30.13 32.86
C ASN A 406 -29.43 30.40 33.53
N GLU A 407 -30.56 30.01 32.91
CA GLU A 407 -31.90 30.10 33.53
C GLU A 407 -32.34 28.79 34.25
N MET A 408 -31.48 27.77 34.30
CA MET A 408 -31.79 26.47 34.92
C MET A 408 -31.01 26.12 36.21
N ASP A 409 -30.26 27.06 36.80
CA ASP A 409 -29.55 26.89 38.10
C ASP A 409 -30.13 27.73 39.26
#